data_AF-A0A4Y2FCS5-F1
#
_entry.id   AF-A0A4Y2FCS5-F1
#
_cell.length_a   1.000
_cell.length_b   1.000
_cell.length_c   1.000
_cell.angle_alpha   90.00
_cell.angle_beta   90.00
_cell.angle_gamma   90.00
#
_symmetry.space_group_name_H-M   'P 1'
#
loop_
_entity.id
_entity.type
_entity.pdbx_description
1 polymer ?
#
loop_
_entity_poly.entity_id
_entity_poly.type
_entity_poly.pdbx_seq_one_letter_code
_entity_poly.pdbx_strand_id
1 'polypeptide(L)'
;ENERTTFFEGNKFTKLWSVFKIVFILSHGQASVERGFSINKNIEVENLNEVSYVSQRIVYDNVKQSGGIHLINITKELRISATLVHSKYRRFLEEQRAKEIAANDTKERKLESNFLITLRKNKSLLEKEIAEMECK
;
A
#
# COMPACT_ATOMS: atom_id res chain seq x y z
N GLU A 1 37.41 4.07 3.21
CA GLU A 1 36.14 4.69 3.61
C GLU A 1 35.93 4.52 5.11
N ASN A 2 36.36 5.48 5.91
CA ASN A 2 36.16 5.42 7.36
C ASN A 2 36.03 6.86 7.90
N GLU A 3 35.13 7.63 7.31
CA GLU A 3 34.67 8.91 7.87
C GLU A 3 33.44 8.64 8.73
N ARG A 4 33.67 8.03 9.90
CA ARG A 4 32.63 7.95 10.93
C ARG A 4 32.79 9.14 11.88
N THR A 5 31.76 9.99 11.85
CA THR A 5 31.12 10.59 13.03
C THR A 5 31.98 11.49 13.94
N THR A 6 32.53 12.59 13.42
CA THR A 6 33.11 13.66 14.28
C THR A 6 32.32 14.98 14.23
N PHE A 7 31.11 15.00 13.66
CA PHE A 7 30.34 16.24 13.47
C PHE A 7 29.96 16.97 14.78
N PHE A 8 30.07 16.31 15.95
CA PHE A 8 29.59 16.85 17.23
C PHE A 8 30.64 16.86 18.36
N GLU A 9 31.93 16.69 18.08
CA GLU A 9 32.99 16.70 19.10
C GLU A 9 33.34 18.11 19.64
N GLY A 10 32.60 19.15 19.25
CA GLY A 10 32.74 20.53 19.71
C GLY A 10 31.65 20.99 20.70
N ASN A 11 31.73 20.52 21.95
CA ASN A 11 31.14 21.00 23.21
C ASN A 11 30.15 22.21 23.25
N LYS A 12 29.03 22.17 22.53
CA LYS A 12 27.83 22.98 22.88
C LYS A 12 26.52 22.18 22.96
N PHE A 13 26.47 21.02 22.31
CA PHE A 13 25.22 20.26 22.17
C PHE A 13 25.30 18.83 22.72
N THR A 14 26.25 18.52 23.60
CA THR A 14 26.40 17.17 24.17
C THR A 14 25.15 16.68 24.91
N LYS A 15 24.46 17.58 25.63
CA LYS A 15 23.17 17.30 26.27
C LYS A 15 22.06 17.06 25.25
N LEU A 16 21.99 17.89 24.21
CA LEU A 16 21.01 17.76 23.13
C LEU A 16 21.24 16.45 22.34
N TRP A 17 22.48 16.09 22.07
CA TRP A 17 22.87 14.82 21.43
C TRP A 17 22.44 13.61 22.27
N SER A 18 22.52 13.70 23.60
CA SER A 18 22.03 12.66 24.50
C SER A 18 20.51 12.49 24.39
N VAL A 19 19.77 13.59 24.24
CA VAL A 19 18.31 13.55 23.98
C VAL A 19 18.01 12.93 22.61
N PHE A 20 18.74 13.33 21.55
CA PHE A 20 18.57 12.74 20.22
C PHE A 20 18.83 11.23 20.20
N LYS A 21 19.85 10.74 20.93
CA LYS A 21 20.08 9.30 21.08
C LYS A 21 18.87 8.59 21.68
N ILE A 22 18.27 9.14 22.73
CA ILE A 22 17.07 8.57 23.36
C ILE A 22 15.90 8.59 22.39
N VAL A 23 15.65 9.73 21.71
CA VAL A 23 14.57 9.87 20.72
C VAL A 23 14.74 8.87 19.58
N PHE A 24 15.95 8.71 19.02
CA PHE A 24 16.20 7.77 17.94
C PHE A 24 16.05 6.31 18.36
N ILE A 25 16.40 5.95 19.61
CA ILE A 25 16.17 4.60 20.14
C ILE A 25 14.67 4.35 20.37
N LEU A 26 13.94 5.33 20.87
CA LEU A 26 12.48 5.23 21.05
C LEU A 26 11.75 5.13 19.70
N SER A 27 12.24 5.83 18.67
CA SER A 27 11.69 5.82 17.31
C SER A 27 11.75 4.43 16.66
N HIS A 28 12.72 3.60 17.05
CA HIS A 28 12.90 2.23 16.55
C HIS A 28 12.45 1.13 17.54
N GLY A 29 11.88 1.49 18.68
CA GLY A 29 11.86 0.67 19.90
C GLY A 29 10.69 -0.31 20.13
N GLN A 30 9.84 -0.60 19.14
CA GLN A 30 8.74 -1.58 19.31
C GLN A 30 8.59 -2.55 18.14
N ALA A 31 8.90 -2.16 16.90
CA ALA A 31 8.69 -3.02 15.74
C ALA A 31 9.46 -4.36 15.82
N SER A 32 10.70 -4.37 16.34
CA SER A 32 11.49 -5.60 16.44
C SER A 32 11.07 -6.48 17.63
N VAL A 33 10.62 -5.87 18.73
CA VAL A 33 10.18 -6.59 19.94
C VAL A 33 8.80 -7.22 19.71
N GLU A 34 7.87 -6.49 19.08
CA GLU A 34 6.55 -7.00 18.69
C GLU A 34 6.67 -8.12 17.65
N ARG A 35 7.58 -8.00 16.67
CA ARG A 35 7.92 -9.10 15.75
C ARG A 35 8.36 -10.37 16.48
N GLY A 36 9.09 -10.24 17.60
CA GLY A 36 9.51 -11.39 18.41
C GLY A 36 8.33 -12.20 19.00
N PHE A 37 7.25 -11.50 19.34
CA PHE A 37 6.00 -12.06 19.89
C PHE A 37 4.93 -12.36 18.83
N SER A 38 5.11 -11.89 17.61
CA SER A 38 4.20 -12.14 16.49
C SER A 38 4.09 -13.64 16.21
N ILE A 39 2.86 -14.16 16.25
CA ILE A 39 2.53 -15.53 15.79
C ILE A 39 2.92 -15.71 14.31
N ASN A 40 3.04 -14.61 13.59
CA ASN A 40 3.31 -14.57 12.16
C ASN A 40 4.75 -14.18 11.85
N LYS A 41 5.63 -14.08 12.86
CA LYS A 41 7.02 -13.64 12.68
C LYS A 41 7.80 -14.38 11.60
N ASN A 42 7.46 -15.65 11.35
CA ASN A 42 8.12 -16.49 10.35
C ASN A 42 7.67 -16.17 8.90
N ILE A 43 6.62 -15.37 8.74
CA ILE A 43 5.95 -15.02 7.48
C ILE A 43 5.94 -13.49 7.28
N GLU A 44 6.20 -12.74 8.35
CA GLU A 44 6.19 -11.29 8.36
C GLU A 44 7.37 -10.74 7.54
N VAL A 45 7.05 -10.15 6.39
CA VAL A 45 8.00 -9.48 5.49
C VAL A 45 7.55 -8.03 5.31
N GLU A 46 8.50 -7.10 5.37
CA GLU A 46 8.22 -5.68 5.17
C GLU A 46 7.68 -5.41 3.76
N ASN A 47 6.72 -4.48 3.64
CA ASN A 47 6.11 -4.07 2.38
C ASN A 47 5.38 -5.17 1.60
N LEU A 48 4.88 -6.20 2.30
CA LEU A 48 4.06 -7.24 1.69
C LEU A 48 2.58 -6.80 1.62
N ASN A 49 1.93 -7.03 0.48
CA ASN A 49 0.49 -6.81 0.33
C ASN A 49 -0.29 -7.83 1.18
N GLU A 50 -1.41 -7.42 1.76
CA GLU A 50 -2.30 -8.25 2.58
C GLU A 50 -2.67 -9.57 1.89
N VAL A 51 -3.02 -9.52 0.60
CA VAL A 51 -3.39 -10.73 -0.17
C VAL A 51 -2.21 -11.71 -0.26
N SER A 52 -1.00 -11.18 -0.46
CA SER A 52 0.23 -11.99 -0.49
C SER A 52 0.54 -12.57 0.87
N TYR A 53 0.30 -11.81 1.94
CA TYR A 53 0.50 -12.24 3.32
C TYR A 53 -0.44 -13.39 3.70
N VAL A 54 -1.74 -13.26 3.40
CA VAL A 54 -2.73 -14.34 3.60
C VAL A 54 -2.35 -15.59 2.78
N SER A 55 -1.90 -15.42 1.53
CA SER A 55 -1.48 -16.55 0.70
C SER A 55 -0.27 -17.28 1.30
N GLN A 56 0.74 -16.54 1.78
CA GLN A 56 1.89 -17.16 2.45
C GLN A 56 1.49 -17.88 3.74
N ARG A 57 0.53 -17.32 4.50
CA ARG A 57 -0.02 -17.97 5.69
C ARG A 57 -0.65 -19.32 5.39
N ILE A 58 -1.49 -19.38 4.36
CA ILE A 58 -2.11 -20.63 3.92
C ILE A 58 -1.05 -21.68 3.57
N VAL A 59 -0.01 -21.28 2.83
CA VAL A 59 1.10 -22.19 2.46
C VAL A 59 1.83 -22.68 3.70
N TYR A 60 2.19 -21.78 4.62
CA TYR A 60 2.89 -22.12 5.84
C TYR A 60 2.09 -23.09 6.72
N ASP A 61 0.79 -22.84 6.90
CA ASP A 61 -0.08 -23.68 7.72
C ASP A 61 -0.23 -25.08 7.11
N ASN A 62 -0.36 -25.18 5.77
CA ASN A 62 -0.37 -26.47 5.07
C ASN A 62 0.94 -27.24 5.26
N VAL A 63 2.09 -26.58 5.07
CA VAL A 63 3.41 -27.20 5.26
C VAL A 63 3.57 -27.70 6.71
N LYS A 64 3.14 -26.89 7.68
CA LYS A 64 3.19 -27.24 9.10
C LYS A 64 2.28 -28.42 9.43
N GLN A 65 1.06 -28.45 8.86
CA GLN A 65 0.13 -29.56 9.03
C GLN A 65 0.67 -30.86 8.41
N SER A 66 1.37 -30.78 7.28
CA SER A 66 2.02 -31.94 6.66
C SER A 66 3.25 -32.46 7.43
N GLY A 67 3.68 -31.81 8.53
CA GLY A 67 4.85 -32.22 9.30
C GLY A 67 6.19 -31.71 8.73
N GLY A 68 6.14 -30.78 7.77
CA GLY A 68 7.31 -30.17 7.14
C GLY A 68 7.40 -30.45 5.64
N ILE A 69 8.32 -29.74 4.99
CA ILE A 69 8.43 -29.70 3.52
C ILE A 69 8.75 -31.08 2.91
N HIS A 70 9.49 -31.92 3.66
CA HIS A 70 9.94 -33.24 3.21
C HIS A 70 8.81 -34.28 3.10
N LEU A 71 7.68 -34.05 3.78
CA LEU A 71 6.52 -34.95 3.79
C LEU A 71 5.46 -34.57 2.75
N ILE A 72 5.68 -33.48 1.99
CA ILE A 72 4.73 -32.99 1.01
C ILE A 72 4.91 -33.75 -0.30
N ASN A 73 3.89 -34.52 -0.67
CA ASN A 73 3.87 -35.23 -1.93
C ASN A 73 3.66 -34.24 -3.09
N ILE A 74 4.61 -34.21 -4.03
CA ILE A 74 4.51 -33.38 -5.23
C ILE A 74 3.54 -34.03 -6.21
N THR A 75 2.30 -33.54 -6.23
CA THR A 75 1.26 -34.02 -7.13
C THR A 75 1.42 -33.42 -8.54
N LYS A 76 0.85 -34.11 -9.55
CA LYS A 76 0.82 -33.60 -10.93
C LYS A 76 0.11 -32.25 -11.04
N GLU A 77 -0.94 -32.06 -10.27
CA GLU A 77 -1.72 -30.81 -10.21
C GLU A 77 -0.91 -29.64 -9.64
N LEU A 78 -0.10 -29.90 -8.61
CA LEU A 78 0.81 -28.89 -8.05
C LEU A 78 1.84 -28.45 -9.11
N ARG A 79 2.38 -29.41 -9.87
CA ARG A 79 3.33 -29.11 -10.96
C ARG A 79 2.69 -28.26 -12.05
N ILE A 80 1.48 -28.62 -12.50
CA ILE A 80 0.74 -27.84 -13.49
C ILE A 80 0.46 -26.43 -12.97
N SER A 81 0.01 -26.32 -11.72
CA SER A 81 -0.28 -25.03 -11.09
C SER A 81 0.96 -24.15 -11.03
N ALA A 82 2.11 -24.70 -10.63
CA ALA A 82 3.40 -24.00 -10.59
C ALA A 82 3.82 -23.46 -11.97
N THR A 83 3.70 -24.27 -13.02
CA THR A 83 4.01 -23.83 -14.40
C THR A 83 3.11 -22.68 -14.85
N LEU A 84 1.84 -22.68 -14.44
CA LEU A 84 0.86 -21.67 -14.84
C LEU A 84 0.96 -20.36 -14.03
N VAL A 85 1.68 -20.32 -12.91
CA VAL A 85 1.74 -19.15 -12.01
C VAL A 85 2.15 -17.88 -12.76
N HIS A 86 3.19 -17.96 -13.59
CA HIS A 86 3.69 -16.79 -14.31
C HIS A 86 2.63 -16.18 -15.25
N SER A 87 1.94 -17.03 -16.01
CA SER A 87 0.85 -16.61 -16.90
C SER A 87 -0.33 -16.02 -16.12
N LYS A 88 -0.74 -16.67 -15.02
CA LYS A 88 -1.80 -16.16 -14.14
C LYS A 88 -1.44 -14.79 -13.55
N TYR A 89 -0.19 -14.60 -13.13
CA TYR A 89 0.28 -13.33 -12.58
C TYR A 89 0.30 -12.22 -13.63
N ARG A 90 0.76 -12.52 -14.86
CA ARG A 90 0.70 -11.57 -15.98
C ARG A 90 -0.73 -11.12 -16.25
N ARG A 91 -1.68 -12.05 -16.34
CA ARG A 91 -3.10 -11.75 -16.52
C ARG A 91 -3.65 -10.89 -15.39
N PHE A 92 -3.30 -11.19 -14.14
CA PHE A 92 -3.70 -10.38 -12.98
C PHE A 92 -3.19 -8.94 -13.08
N LEU A 93 -1.93 -8.72 -13.50
CA LEU A 93 -1.39 -7.38 -13.69
C LEU A 93 -2.10 -6.59 -14.80
N GLU A 94 -2.46 -7.26 -15.90
CA GLU A 94 -3.23 -6.66 -16.99
C GLU A 94 -4.63 -6.26 -16.53
N GLU A 95 -5.32 -7.12 -15.79
CA GLU A 95 -6.62 -6.82 -15.19
C GLU A 95 -6.56 -5.64 -14.21
N GLN A 96 -5.50 -5.55 -13.38
CA GLN A 96 -5.31 -4.42 -12.47
C GLN A 96 -5.14 -3.10 -13.21
N ARG A 97 -4.32 -3.07 -14.27
CA ARG A 97 -4.15 -1.88 -15.11
C ARG A 97 -5.45 -1.49 -15.80
N ALA A 98 -6.19 -2.46 -16.35
CA ALA A 98 -7.47 -2.20 -16.99
C ALA A 98 -8.49 -1.59 -16.02
N LYS A 99 -8.54 -2.08 -14.77
CA LYS A 99 -9.38 -1.53 -13.71
C LYS A 99 -8.98 -0.10 -13.33
N GLU A 100 -7.69 0.19 -13.23
CA GLU A 100 -7.19 1.55 -12.94
C GLU A 100 -7.59 2.54 -14.04
N ILE A 101 -7.42 2.16 -15.31
CA ILE A 101 -7.84 2.98 -16.46
C ILE A 101 -9.35 3.24 -16.41
N ALA A 102 -10.16 2.18 -16.24
CA ALA A 102 -11.61 2.32 -16.16
C ALA A 102 -12.06 3.17 -14.96
N ALA A 103 -11.38 3.04 -13.82
CA ALA A 103 -11.64 3.86 -12.63
C ALA A 103 -11.27 5.33 -12.87
N ASN A 104 -10.23 5.62 -13.64
CA ASN A 104 -9.86 6.99 -13.99
C ASN A 104 -10.87 7.61 -14.95
N ASP A 105 -11.22 6.91 -16.04
CA ASP A 105 -12.19 7.41 -17.00
C ASP A 105 -13.56 7.66 -16.35
N THR A 106 -13.97 6.82 -15.40
CA THR A 106 -15.23 7.04 -14.67
C THR A 106 -15.17 8.25 -13.72
N LYS A 107 -13.99 8.58 -13.17
CA LYS A 107 -13.81 9.81 -12.39
C LYS A 107 -13.86 11.04 -13.28
N GLU A 108 -13.17 11.03 -14.42
CA GLU A 108 -13.18 12.11 -15.41
C GLU A 108 -14.61 12.40 -15.89
N ARG A 109 -15.35 11.38 -16.32
CA ARG A 109 -16.75 11.54 -16.75
C ARG A 109 -17.67 12.11 -15.66
N LYS A 110 -17.46 11.71 -14.39
CA LYS A 110 -18.21 12.27 -13.26
C LYS A 110 -17.87 13.74 -13.02
N LEU A 111 -16.59 14.10 -13.14
CA LEU A 111 -16.13 15.48 -12.99
C LEU A 111 -16.73 16.38 -14.07
N GLU A 112 -16.65 15.96 -15.34
CA GLU A 112 -17.26 16.67 -16.47
C GLU A 112 -18.77 16.84 -16.29
N SER A 113 -19.47 15.79 -15.89
CA SER A 113 -20.91 15.84 -15.63
C SER A 113 -21.27 16.83 -14.52
N ASN A 114 -20.54 16.81 -13.40
CA ASN A 114 -20.73 17.73 -12.29
C ASN A 114 -20.45 19.19 -12.69
N PHE A 115 -19.41 19.41 -13.50
CA PHE A 115 -19.09 20.74 -14.03
C PHE A 115 -20.21 21.26 -14.93
N LEU A 116 -20.74 20.42 -15.82
CA LEU A 116 -21.84 20.78 -16.73
C LEU A 116 -23.13 21.10 -15.97
N ILE A 117 -23.46 20.34 -14.92
CA ILE A 117 -24.59 20.63 -14.02
C ILE A 117 -24.41 22.01 -13.36
N THR A 118 -23.20 22.31 -12.90
CA THR A 118 -22.89 23.59 -12.23
C THR A 118 -23.03 24.77 -13.20
N LEU A 119 -22.49 24.66 -14.41
CA LEU A 119 -22.64 25.68 -15.45
C LEU A 119 -24.12 25.91 -15.80
N ARG A 120 -24.91 24.85 -15.90
CA ARG A 120 -26.35 24.96 -16.19
C ARG A 120 -27.13 25.69 -15.10
N LYS A 121 -26.76 25.48 -13.82
CA LYS A 121 -27.34 26.21 -12.68
C LYS A 121 -26.95 27.69 -12.70
N ASN A 122 -25.67 28.00 -12.97
CA ASN A 122 -25.22 29.38 -13.04
C ASN A 122 -25.88 30.14 -14.18
N LYS A 123 -26.03 29.50 -15.35
CA LYS A 123 -26.74 30.06 -16.50
C LYS A 123 -28.19 30.41 -16.14
N SER A 124 -28.92 29.51 -15.48
CA SER A 124 -30.32 29.78 -15.12
C SER A 124 -30.48 30.85 -14.05
N LEU A 125 -29.47 31.05 -13.19
CA LEU A 125 -29.46 32.14 -12.21
C LEU A 125 -29.25 33.49 -12.89
N LEU A 126 -28.29 33.58 -13.80
CA LEU A 126 -28.03 34.77 -14.61
C LEU A 126 -29.24 35.16 -15.46
N GLU A 127 -29.91 34.19 -16.10
CA GLU A 127 -31.13 34.45 -16.88
C GLU A 127 -32.26 35.05 -16.01
N LYS A 128 -32.38 34.62 -14.75
CA LYS A 128 -33.34 35.20 -13.80
C LYS A 128 -32.96 36.62 -13.40
N GLU A 129 -31.69 36.86 -13.08
CA GLU A 129 -31.19 38.20 -12.74
C GLU A 129 -31.39 39.19 -13.89
N ILE A 130 -31.14 38.77 -15.14
CA ILE A 130 -31.39 39.59 -16.33
C ILE A 130 -32.88 39.94 -16.45
N ALA A 131 -33.77 38.96 -16.32
CA ALA A 131 -35.22 39.19 -16.38
C ALA A 131 -35.73 40.12 -15.27
N GLU A 132 -35.16 40.03 -14.06
CA GLU A 132 -35.48 40.93 -12.94
C GLU A 132 -35.00 42.36 -13.18
N MET A 133 -33.88 42.54 -13.88
CA MET A 133 -33.33 43.85 -14.25
C MET A 133 -34.10 44.50 -15.40
N GLU A 134 -34.62 43.71 -16.35
CA GLU A 134 -35.45 44.21 -17.46
C GLU A 134 -36.87 44.61 -17.04
N CYS A 135 -37.34 44.15 -15.87
CA CYS A 135 -38.68 44.44 -15.33
C CYS A 135 -38.72 45.66 -14.39
N LYS A 136 -37.60 46.37 -14.22
CA LYS A 136 -37.45 47.63 -13.47
C LYS A 136 -37.31 48.83 -14.41
#